data_AF-A0A7U6QQ33-F1
#
_entry.id   AF-A0A7U6QQ33-F1
#
_cell.length_a   1.000
_cell.length_b   1.000
_cell.length_c   1.000
_cell.angle_alpha   90.00
_cell.angle_beta   90.00
_cell.angle_gamma   90.00
#
_symmetry.space_group_name_H-M   'P 1'
#
loop_
_entity.id
_entity.type
_entity.pdbx_description
1 polymer ?
#
loop_
_entity_poly.entity_id
_entity_poly.type
_entity_poly.pdbx_seq_one_letter_code
_entity_poly.pdbx_strand_id
1 'polypeptide(L)'
;MATEQLLATWRRQAKTDNLAQHTTWRRLLYFYDNQSSILSKKKTESLVDDPRFFLSDNGQQDSAAELDATLVALAKEFTSQTTGNNQANIHIKTQANNNSVLCRFPARVAWLKETLSIDDASLSAECPELDDWMSTLAPEQLSIVFAEEYLDNPLSAFGHTLLRIDSKIERSRSQSNQSGVCAQLYGGW
;
A
#
# COMPACT_ATOMS: atom_id res chain seq x y z
N MET A 1 10.04 21.10 -17.66
CA MET A 1 10.43 22.01 -16.56
C MET A 1 9.50 21.89 -15.35
N ALA A 2 8.17 21.79 -15.52
CA ALA A 2 7.24 21.64 -14.40
C ALA A 2 7.43 20.35 -13.57
N THR A 3 7.66 19.19 -14.21
CA THR A 3 7.87 17.90 -13.52
C THR A 3 9.07 17.92 -12.56
N GLU A 4 10.19 18.49 -12.99
CA GLU A 4 11.42 18.56 -12.18
C GLU A 4 11.26 19.45 -10.95
N GLN A 5 10.54 20.58 -11.08
CA GLN A 5 10.27 21.49 -9.96
C GLN A 5 9.32 20.85 -8.93
N LEU A 6 8.28 20.17 -9.41
CA LEU A 6 7.35 19.42 -8.57
C LEU A 6 8.09 18.32 -7.79
N LEU A 7 8.87 17.49 -8.50
CA LEU A 7 9.65 16.42 -7.91
C LEU A 7 10.67 16.95 -6.89
N ALA A 8 11.36 18.05 -7.19
CA ALA A 8 12.28 18.68 -6.24
C ALA A 8 11.57 19.17 -4.96
N THR A 9 10.34 19.66 -5.08
CA THR A 9 9.52 20.09 -3.94
C THR A 9 9.13 18.90 -3.08
N TRP A 10 8.61 17.82 -3.68
CA TRP A 10 8.27 16.60 -2.95
C TRP A 10 9.47 15.93 -2.30
N ARG A 11 10.61 15.84 -2.99
CA ARG A 11 11.87 15.32 -2.42
C ARG A 11 12.34 16.12 -1.21
N ARG A 12 12.22 17.46 -1.28
CA ARG A 12 12.58 18.34 -0.15
C ARG A 12 11.68 18.06 1.05
N GLN A 13 10.36 18.02 0.84
CA GLN A 13 9.41 17.74 1.93
C GLN A 13 9.65 16.34 2.51
N ALA A 14 9.79 15.34 1.64
CA ALA A 14 10.06 13.97 2.04
C ALA A 14 11.33 13.81 2.90
N LYS A 15 12.36 14.61 2.58
CA LYS A 15 13.59 14.66 3.38
C LYS A 15 13.38 15.37 4.72
N THR A 16 12.67 16.49 4.75
CA THR A 16 12.34 17.24 5.97
C THR A 16 11.57 16.37 6.96
N ASP A 17 10.58 15.62 6.47
CA ASP A 17 9.71 14.77 7.29
C ASP A 17 10.28 13.37 7.53
N ASN A 18 11.49 13.10 7.01
CA ASN A 18 12.17 11.81 7.12
C ASN A 18 11.31 10.63 6.63
N LEU A 19 10.58 10.82 5.53
CA LEU A 19 9.59 9.86 5.03
C LEU A 19 10.19 8.49 4.68
N ALA A 20 11.44 8.46 4.21
CA ALA A 20 12.13 7.21 3.90
C ALA A 20 12.30 6.29 5.12
N GLN A 21 12.35 6.85 6.33
CA GLN A 21 12.45 6.10 7.58
C GLN A 21 11.15 6.10 8.38
N HIS A 22 10.09 6.71 7.85
CA HIS A 22 8.79 6.74 8.51
C HIS A 22 8.23 5.33 8.65
N THR A 23 7.70 5.00 9.83
CA THR A 23 7.20 3.66 10.16
C THR A 23 6.17 3.15 9.14
N THR A 24 5.23 3.99 8.72
CA THR A 24 4.22 3.62 7.71
C THR A 24 4.86 3.27 6.37
N TRP A 25 5.82 4.08 5.90
CA TRP A 25 6.51 3.83 4.65
C TRP A 25 7.27 2.50 4.68
N ARG A 26 8.06 2.29 5.73
CA ARG A 26 8.83 1.06 5.94
C ARG A 26 7.90 -0.17 5.98
N ARG A 27 6.74 -0.08 6.64
CA ARG A 27 5.74 -1.16 6.68
C ARG A 27 5.08 -1.43 5.32
N LEU A 28 4.77 -0.39 4.53
CA LEU A 28 4.28 -0.55 3.15
C LEU A 28 5.29 -1.24 2.23
N LEU A 29 6.57 -1.22 2.61
CA LEU A 29 7.65 -1.93 1.94
C LEU A 29 8.04 -3.24 2.64
N TYR A 30 7.31 -3.69 3.67
CA TYR A 30 7.63 -4.89 4.47
C TYR A 30 9.02 -4.87 5.13
N PHE A 31 9.53 -3.69 5.50
CA PHE A 31 10.69 -3.57 6.37
C PHE A 31 10.24 -3.73 7.82
N TYR A 32 10.89 -4.63 8.56
CA TYR A 32 10.65 -4.81 9.99
C TYR A 32 11.84 -4.31 10.79
N ASP A 33 11.59 -3.29 11.61
CA ASP A 33 12.60 -2.77 12.52
C ASP A 33 12.65 -3.68 13.75
N ASN A 34 13.55 -4.66 13.76
CA ASN A 34 13.77 -5.46 14.97
C ASN A 34 14.47 -4.58 16.03
N GLN A 35 13.70 -4.07 16.99
CA GLN A 35 14.29 -3.38 18.14
C GLN A 35 14.84 -4.36 19.20
N SER A 36 14.52 -5.65 19.08
CA SER A 36 14.92 -6.69 20.03
C SER A 36 15.78 -7.77 19.36
N SER A 37 17.06 -7.51 19.20
CA SER A 37 18.07 -8.58 19.31
C SER A 37 19.44 -7.96 19.49
N ILE A 38 20.04 -8.19 20.66
CA ILE A 38 21.42 -7.83 20.98
C ILE A 38 22.41 -8.70 20.17
N LEU A 39 21.93 -9.75 19.49
CA LEU A 39 22.75 -10.79 18.82
C LEU A 39 22.40 -11.05 17.35
N SER A 40 21.33 -10.45 16.80
CA SER A 40 20.93 -10.63 15.40
C SER A 40 21.15 -9.34 14.63
N LYS A 41 21.89 -9.41 13.52
CA LYS A 41 22.04 -8.29 12.57
C LYS A 41 20.66 -7.68 12.29
N LYS A 42 20.53 -6.36 12.47
CA LYS A 42 19.31 -5.64 12.08
C LYS A 42 19.02 -5.96 10.63
N LYS A 43 17.90 -6.64 10.35
CA LYS A 43 17.42 -6.78 8.99
C LYS A 43 16.87 -5.43 8.57
N THR A 44 17.70 -4.64 7.90
CA THR A 44 17.34 -3.34 7.33
C THR A 44 16.91 -3.50 5.87
N GLU A 45 16.29 -4.62 5.53
CA GLU A 45 15.82 -4.96 4.19
C GLU A 45 14.36 -5.39 4.26
N SER A 46 13.66 -5.26 3.15
CA SER A 46 12.31 -5.78 2.97
C SER A 46 12.29 -7.30 3.05
N LEU A 47 11.22 -7.85 3.63
CA LEU A 47 10.95 -9.28 3.57
C LEU A 47 10.48 -9.77 2.20
N VAL A 48 10.13 -8.86 1.28
CA VAL A 48 9.75 -9.23 -0.09
C VAL A 48 11.02 -9.49 -0.90
N ASP A 49 11.10 -10.68 -1.51
CA ASP A 49 12.23 -11.13 -2.33
C ASP A 49 12.01 -10.97 -3.84
N ASP A 50 10.78 -10.71 -4.28
CA ASP A 50 10.44 -10.46 -5.68
C ASP A 50 10.87 -9.05 -6.12
N PRO A 51 11.83 -8.90 -7.06
CA PRO A 51 12.25 -7.59 -7.57
C PRO A 51 11.09 -6.81 -8.21
N ARG A 52 10.06 -7.50 -8.73
CA ARG A 52 8.85 -6.89 -9.29
C ARG A 52 7.94 -6.27 -8.23
N PHE A 53 8.29 -6.29 -6.96
CA PHE A 53 7.59 -5.51 -5.92
C PHE A 53 8.12 -4.09 -5.79
N PHE A 54 9.35 -3.84 -6.23
CA PHE A 54 10.02 -2.55 -6.11
C PHE A 54 9.95 -1.76 -7.42
N LEU A 55 10.09 -0.44 -7.32
CA LEU A 55 10.30 0.48 -8.43
C LEU A 55 11.78 0.79 -8.61
N SER A 56 12.56 0.71 -7.54
CA SER A 56 14.01 0.85 -7.54
C SER A 56 14.71 -0.50 -7.52
N ASP A 57 15.80 -0.65 -8.28
CA ASP A 57 16.65 -1.84 -8.27
C ASP A 57 17.21 -2.15 -6.88
N ASN A 58 17.43 -1.12 -6.05
CA ASN A 58 17.90 -1.25 -4.68
C ASN A 58 16.76 -1.15 -3.64
N GLY A 59 15.50 -1.07 -4.06
CA GLY A 59 14.36 -0.78 -3.18
C GLY A 59 14.15 -1.81 -2.07
N GLN A 60 14.59 -3.05 -2.28
CA GLN A 60 14.58 -4.09 -1.26
C GLN A 60 15.48 -3.76 -0.06
N GLN A 61 16.60 -3.10 -0.29
CA GLN A 61 17.64 -2.83 0.71
C GLN A 61 17.65 -1.37 1.15
N ASP A 62 17.03 -0.49 0.35
CA ASP A 62 17.03 0.96 0.56
C ASP A 62 15.61 1.53 0.39
N SER A 63 14.96 1.77 1.52
CA SER A 63 13.63 2.40 1.57
C SER A 63 13.64 3.84 1.03
N ALA A 64 14.77 4.54 1.05
CA ALA A 64 14.91 5.87 0.47
C ALA A 64 14.99 5.81 -1.06
N ALA A 65 15.73 4.85 -1.61
CA ALA A 65 15.78 4.62 -3.06
C ALA A 65 14.39 4.26 -3.62
N GLU A 66 13.63 3.43 -2.90
CA GLU A 66 12.26 3.08 -3.30
C GLU A 66 11.30 4.28 -3.21
N LEU A 67 11.44 5.11 -2.17
CA LEU A 67 10.64 6.33 -2.02
C LEU A 67 10.90 7.28 -3.18
N ASP A 68 12.17 7.50 -3.51
CA ASP A 68 12.56 8.37 -4.61
C ASP A 68 12.01 7.89 -5.96
N ALA A 69 12.15 6.59 -6.24
CA ALA A 69 11.58 5.97 -7.45
C ALA A 69 10.05 6.13 -7.51
N THR A 70 9.37 5.99 -6.36
CA THR A 70 7.93 6.21 -6.25
C THR A 70 7.54 7.66 -6.54
N LEU A 71 8.28 8.64 -5.99
CA LEU A 71 8.03 10.08 -6.26
C LEU A 71 8.27 10.45 -7.72
N VAL A 72 9.32 9.89 -8.34
CA VAL A 72 9.60 10.06 -9.78
C VAL A 72 8.45 9.52 -10.62
N ALA A 73 7.95 8.31 -10.32
CA ALA A 73 6.82 7.73 -11.02
C ALA A 73 5.54 8.57 -10.86
N LEU A 74 5.23 9.01 -9.64
CA LEU A 74 4.06 9.86 -9.37
C LEU A 74 4.14 11.21 -10.10
N ALA A 75 5.30 11.85 -10.15
CA ALA A 75 5.46 13.13 -10.83
C ALA A 75 5.27 13.01 -12.35
N LYS A 76 5.67 11.87 -12.94
CA LYS A 76 5.41 11.57 -14.36
C LYS A 76 3.92 11.41 -14.64
N GLU A 77 3.19 10.69 -13.79
CA GLU A 77 1.72 10.54 -13.94
C GLU A 77 1.01 11.89 -13.79
N PHE A 78 1.36 12.69 -12.77
CA PHE A 78 0.81 14.03 -12.54
C PHE A 78 0.97 14.94 -13.77
N THR A 79 2.15 14.95 -14.36
CA THR A 79 2.44 15.84 -15.49
C THR A 79 1.90 15.33 -16.83
N SER A 80 1.73 14.01 -16.97
CA SER A 80 1.07 13.42 -18.13
C SER A 80 -0.43 13.77 -18.18
N GLN A 81 -1.08 13.91 -17.02
CA GLN A 81 -2.48 14.34 -16.93
C GLN A 81 -2.68 15.83 -17.28
N THR A 82 -1.68 16.67 -17.03
CA THR A 82 -1.77 18.12 -17.24
C THR A 82 -1.36 18.59 -18.64
N THR A 83 -0.68 17.76 -19.43
CA THR A 83 -0.11 18.15 -20.74
C THR A 83 -0.92 17.60 -21.94
N GLY A 84 -2.12 17.06 -21.71
CA GLY A 84 -3.04 16.62 -22.76
C GLY A 84 -3.57 17.80 -23.58
N ASN A 85 -2.85 18.17 -24.63
CA ASN A 85 -3.22 19.26 -25.53
C ASN A 85 -4.54 18.94 -26.28
N ASN A 86 -5.55 19.79 -26.08
CA ASN A 86 -6.66 20.07 -27.01
C ASN A 86 -7.47 18.88 -27.56
N GLN A 87 -8.29 18.26 -26.71
CA GLN A 87 -9.65 17.88 -27.08
C GLN A 87 -10.60 18.22 -25.93
N ALA A 88 -11.51 19.14 -26.23
CA ALA A 88 -12.43 19.78 -25.32
C ALA A 88 -13.31 18.79 -24.55
N ASN A 89 -13.55 19.10 -23.28
CA ASN A 89 -14.58 18.53 -22.42
C ASN A 89 -14.61 17.01 -22.35
N ILE A 90 -13.91 16.43 -21.36
CA ILE A 90 -14.31 15.24 -20.61
C ILE A 90 -13.18 14.96 -19.62
N HIS A 91 -13.50 14.49 -18.40
CA HIS A 91 -12.58 13.77 -17.53
C HIS A 91 -11.77 12.76 -18.37
N ILE A 92 -10.57 13.12 -18.85
CA ILE A 92 -9.68 12.15 -19.48
C ILE A 92 -8.99 11.40 -18.33
N LYS A 93 -9.79 10.49 -17.76
CA LYS A 93 -9.38 9.28 -17.07
C LYS A 93 -8.27 8.66 -17.89
N THR A 94 -7.05 8.78 -17.39
CA THR A 94 -5.85 8.36 -18.07
C THR A 94 -5.99 6.86 -18.36
N GLN A 95 -5.76 6.50 -19.62
CA GLN A 95 -5.89 5.16 -20.20
C GLN A 95 -5.53 4.06 -19.20
N ALA A 96 -6.49 3.14 -18.92
CA ALA A 96 -6.38 2.04 -17.96
C ALA A 96 -5.05 1.27 -18.13
N ASN A 97 -4.06 1.61 -17.30
CA ASN A 97 -2.79 0.92 -17.23
C ASN A 97 -2.67 0.30 -15.84
N ASN A 98 -2.96 -0.99 -15.72
CA ASN A 98 -2.75 -1.72 -14.47
C ASN A 98 -1.29 -1.61 -13.97
N ASN A 99 -0.36 -1.25 -14.86
CA ASN A 99 1.04 -1.01 -14.56
C ASN A 99 1.38 0.41 -14.05
N SER A 100 0.45 1.37 -13.98
CA SER A 100 0.76 2.66 -13.34
C SER A 100 1.09 2.48 -11.87
N VAL A 101 1.90 3.39 -11.33
CA VAL A 101 2.18 3.43 -9.89
C VAL A 101 0.90 3.64 -9.08
N LEU A 102 -0.09 4.35 -9.65
CA LEU A 102 -1.40 4.60 -9.06
C LEU A 102 -2.19 3.30 -8.85
N CYS A 103 -2.18 2.39 -9.83
CA CYS A 103 -2.92 1.13 -9.77
C CYS A 103 -2.14 0.00 -9.09
N ARG A 104 -0.81 -0.07 -9.29
CA ARG A 104 0.03 -1.16 -8.74
C ARG A 104 0.30 -0.98 -7.24
N PHE A 105 0.34 0.25 -6.74
CA PHE A 105 0.68 0.54 -5.35
C PHE A 105 -0.31 1.50 -4.66
N PRO A 106 -1.62 1.19 -4.64
CA PRO A 106 -2.65 2.11 -4.19
C PRO A 106 -2.42 2.59 -2.75
N ALA A 107 -1.94 1.72 -1.86
CA ALA A 107 -1.64 2.07 -0.48
C ALA A 107 -0.44 3.03 -0.34
N ARG A 108 0.60 2.86 -1.16
CA ARG A 108 1.77 3.77 -1.19
C ARG A 108 1.35 5.15 -1.67
N VAL A 109 0.53 5.20 -2.71
CA VAL A 109 0.02 6.45 -3.28
C VAL A 109 -0.92 7.16 -2.31
N ALA A 110 -1.87 6.45 -1.70
CA ALA A 110 -2.77 7.03 -0.71
C ALA A 110 -2.01 7.68 0.45
N TRP A 111 -1.01 6.98 1.00
CA TRP A 111 -0.19 7.52 2.08
C TRP A 111 0.64 8.75 1.65
N LEU A 112 1.22 8.74 0.44
CA LEU A 112 2.00 9.86 -0.07
C LEU A 112 1.14 11.08 -0.39
N LYS A 113 -0.08 10.89 -0.89
CA LYS A 113 -1.04 11.97 -1.12
C LYS A 113 -1.36 12.70 0.18
N GLU A 114 -1.69 11.95 1.22
CA GLU A 114 -1.95 12.51 2.56
C GLU A 114 -0.71 13.24 3.10
N THR A 115 0.44 12.56 3.09
CA THR A 115 1.65 13.07 3.74
C THR A 115 2.25 14.29 3.03
N LEU A 116 2.17 14.33 1.69
CA LEU A 116 2.67 15.45 0.88
C LEU A 116 1.58 16.48 0.56
N SER A 117 0.37 16.32 1.12
CA SER A 117 -0.78 17.20 0.86
C SER A 117 -1.08 17.37 -0.64
N ILE A 118 -1.02 16.28 -1.40
CA ILE A 118 -1.34 16.26 -2.82
C ILE A 118 -2.86 16.14 -2.97
N ASP A 119 -3.46 17.02 -3.75
CA ASP A 119 -4.89 17.01 -4.00
C ASP A 119 -5.35 15.70 -4.65
N ASP A 120 -6.42 15.11 -4.13
CA ASP A 120 -6.87 13.79 -4.55
C ASP A 120 -7.32 13.75 -6.01
N ALA A 121 -7.95 14.82 -6.48
CA ALA A 121 -8.42 14.93 -7.86
C ALA A 121 -7.26 15.09 -8.85
N SER A 122 -6.13 15.64 -8.40
CA SER A 122 -4.95 15.86 -9.22
C SER A 122 -4.14 14.60 -9.56
N LEU A 123 -4.43 13.48 -8.88
CA LEU A 123 -3.80 12.18 -9.10
C LEU A 123 -4.87 11.08 -9.02
N SER A 124 -5.62 10.90 -10.10
CA SER A 124 -6.59 9.81 -10.22
C SER A 124 -6.35 9.01 -11.49
N ALA A 125 -6.49 7.69 -11.41
CA ALA A 125 -6.44 6.78 -12.56
C ALA A 125 -7.62 5.82 -12.45
N GLU A 126 -8.08 5.32 -13.60
CA GLU A 126 -8.96 4.15 -13.61
C GLU A 126 -8.11 2.89 -13.51
N CYS A 127 -8.40 2.06 -12.51
CA CYS A 127 -7.65 0.85 -12.23
C CYS A 127 -8.60 -0.36 -12.27
N PRO A 128 -9.00 -0.84 -13.46
CA PRO A 128 -10.07 -1.85 -13.58
C PRO A 128 -9.80 -3.13 -12.80
N GLU A 129 -8.56 -3.62 -12.74
CA GLU A 129 -8.21 -4.80 -11.95
C GLU A 129 -8.34 -4.55 -10.43
N LEU A 130 -7.92 -3.37 -9.97
CA LEU A 130 -8.07 -2.98 -8.57
C LEU A 130 -9.54 -2.80 -8.20
N ASP A 131 -10.31 -2.14 -9.07
CA ASP A 131 -11.74 -1.90 -8.89
C ASP A 131 -12.51 -3.22 -8.88
N ASP A 132 -12.20 -4.15 -9.79
CA ASP A 132 -12.79 -5.50 -9.84
C ASP A 132 -12.45 -6.31 -8.58
N TRP A 133 -11.19 -6.29 -8.15
CA TRP A 133 -10.76 -6.94 -6.92
C TRP A 133 -11.44 -6.34 -5.68
N MET A 134 -11.54 -5.02 -5.59
CA MET A 134 -12.21 -4.33 -4.48
C MET A 134 -13.71 -4.62 -4.47
N SER A 135 -14.33 -4.70 -5.64
CA SER A 135 -15.75 -5.06 -5.79
C SER A 135 -16.02 -6.52 -5.39
N THR A 136 -15.06 -7.41 -5.60
CA THR A 136 -15.14 -8.81 -5.17
C THR A 136 -15.07 -8.92 -3.65
N LEU A 137 -14.22 -8.12 -3.00
CA LEU A 137 -14.16 -8.07 -1.54
C LEU A 137 -15.43 -7.47 -0.93
N ALA A 138 -16.00 -6.44 -1.55
CA ALA A 138 -17.21 -5.73 -1.10
C ALA A 138 -17.34 -5.58 0.44
N PRO A 139 -16.30 -5.05 1.12
CA PRO A 139 -16.22 -5.10 2.59
C PRO A 139 -17.28 -4.21 3.22
N GLU A 140 -18.07 -4.76 4.14
CA GLU A 140 -19.02 -4.01 4.98
C GLU A 140 -18.57 -3.97 6.44
N GLN A 141 -17.87 -5.01 6.91
CA GLN A 141 -17.41 -5.12 8.29
C GLN A 141 -16.03 -5.78 8.35
N LEU A 142 -15.22 -5.30 9.30
CA LEU A 142 -13.90 -5.84 9.61
C LEU A 142 -13.91 -6.34 11.05
N SER A 143 -13.51 -7.61 11.24
CA SER A 143 -13.46 -8.24 12.55
C SER A 143 -12.05 -8.80 12.79
N ILE A 144 -11.51 -8.58 13.99
CA ILE A 144 -10.30 -9.27 14.46
C ILE A 144 -10.77 -10.46 15.30
N VAL A 145 -10.37 -11.66 14.88
CA VAL A 145 -10.75 -12.92 15.51
C VAL A 145 -9.52 -13.56 16.13
N PHE A 146 -9.62 -13.91 17.41
CA PHE A 146 -8.60 -14.66 18.13
C PHE A 146 -9.06 -16.12 18.21
N ALA A 147 -8.27 -17.05 17.68
CA ALA A 147 -8.52 -18.48 17.82
C ALA A 147 -7.79 -19.00 19.07
N GLU A 148 -8.54 -19.51 20.04
CA GLU A 148 -8.01 -19.98 21.32
C GLU A 148 -8.37 -21.45 21.55
N GLU A 149 -7.37 -22.27 21.82
CA GLU A 149 -7.57 -23.67 22.22
C GLU A 149 -7.46 -23.83 23.75
N TYR A 150 -6.79 -22.90 24.45
CA TYR A 150 -6.57 -22.92 25.90
C TYR A 150 -6.55 -21.49 26.50
N LEU A 151 -7.63 -21.13 27.20
CA LEU A 151 -7.82 -19.83 27.91
C LEU A 151 -6.71 -19.47 28.90
N ASP A 152 -6.03 -20.48 29.43
CA ASP A 152 -5.03 -20.32 30.49
C ASP A 152 -3.60 -20.12 29.97
N ASN A 153 -3.39 -20.11 28.64
CA ASN A 153 -2.06 -19.92 28.04
C ASN A 153 -2.03 -18.76 27.03
N PRO A 154 -1.54 -17.56 27.41
CA PRO A 154 -1.53 -16.38 26.55
C PRO A 154 -0.69 -16.56 25.27
N LEU A 155 0.35 -17.40 25.29
CA LEU A 155 1.14 -17.70 24.07
C LEU A 155 0.35 -18.51 23.04
N SER A 156 -0.63 -19.31 23.48
CA SER A 156 -1.53 -20.07 22.62
C SER A 156 -2.75 -19.24 22.20
N ALA A 157 -3.29 -18.42 23.10
CA ALA A 157 -4.47 -17.58 22.88
C ALA A 157 -4.27 -16.53 21.76
N PHE A 158 -3.05 -16.05 21.57
CA PHE A 158 -2.71 -15.09 20.52
C PHE A 158 -1.92 -15.68 19.33
N GLY A 159 -1.76 -17.01 19.27
CA GLY A 159 -0.96 -17.67 18.23
C GLY A 159 -1.52 -17.50 16.82
N HIS A 160 -2.83 -17.26 16.70
CA HIS A 160 -3.51 -17.04 15.43
C HIS A 160 -4.47 -15.85 15.56
N THR A 161 -3.95 -14.63 15.34
CA THR A 161 -4.81 -13.47 15.11
C THR A 161 -5.26 -13.50 13.64
N LEU A 162 -6.56 -13.61 13.43
CA LEU A 162 -7.19 -13.66 12.11
C LEU A 162 -7.90 -12.35 11.85
N LEU A 163 -7.77 -11.83 10.64
CA LEU A 163 -8.58 -10.72 10.15
C LEU A 163 -9.70 -11.29 9.27
N ARG A 164 -10.94 -11.10 9.69
CA ARG A 164 -12.13 -11.48 8.93
C ARG A 164 -12.71 -10.25 8.26
N ILE A 165 -12.89 -10.32 6.94
CA ILE A 165 -13.56 -9.31 6.14
C ILE A 165 -14.93 -9.86 5.74
N ASP A 166 -16.00 -9.19 6.17
CA ASP A 166 -17.37 -9.58 5.87
C ASP A 166 -17.91 -8.79 4.68
N SER A 167 -18.47 -9.49 3.69
CA SER A 167 -19.02 -8.90 2.47
C SER A 167 -20.55 -8.93 2.45
N LYS A 168 -21.16 -7.98 1.73
CA LYS A 168 -22.63 -7.97 1.53
C LYS A 168 -23.12 -9.19 0.74
N ILE A 169 -22.30 -9.65 -0.21
CA ILE A 169 -22.65 -10.69 -1.19
C ILE A 169 -22.91 -12.02 -0.47
N GLU A 170 -22.21 -12.29 0.63
CA GLU A 170 -22.35 -13.50 1.44
C GLU A 170 -23.68 -13.61 2.20
N ARG A 171 -24.34 -12.49 2.56
CA ARG A 171 -25.63 -12.55 3.27
C ARG A 171 -26.76 -13.19 2.48
N SER A 172 -26.61 -13.36 1.16
CA SER A 172 -27.60 -13.98 0.28
C SER A 172 -27.38 -15.48 0.00
N ARG A 173 -26.23 -16.05 0.40
CA ARG A 173 -25.85 -17.44 0.08
C ARG A 173 -25.85 -18.32 1.35
N SER A 174 -27.07 -18.81 1.66
CA SER A 174 -27.46 -19.92 2.53
C SER A 174 -27.15 -19.89 4.04
N GLN A 175 -28.22 -20.13 4.82
CA GLN A 175 -28.16 -20.92 6.06
C GLN A 175 -27.27 -22.16 5.83
N SER A 176 -26.35 -22.41 6.76
CA SER A 176 -25.25 -23.40 6.75
C SER A 176 -23.95 -22.91 6.05
N ASN A 177 -22.91 -22.72 6.88
CA ASN A 177 -21.54 -22.28 6.57
C ASN A 177 -21.33 -20.82 6.12
N GLN A 178 -21.14 -19.95 7.11
CA GLN A 178 -20.54 -18.62 6.96
C GLN A 178 -19.12 -18.77 6.38
N SER A 179 -18.90 -18.28 5.16
CA SER A 179 -17.64 -18.37 4.43
C SER A 179 -17.05 -16.98 4.22
N GLY A 180 -16.68 -16.32 5.32
CA GLY A 180 -15.90 -15.08 5.26
C GLY A 180 -14.47 -15.34 4.80
N VAL A 181 -13.84 -14.35 4.16
CA VAL A 181 -12.42 -14.40 3.83
C VAL A 181 -11.62 -14.10 5.10
N CYS A 182 -10.91 -15.10 5.62
CA CYS A 182 -9.99 -14.97 6.73
C CYS A 182 -8.55 -14.79 6.22
N ALA A 183 -7.91 -13.69 6.58
CA ALA A 183 -6.48 -13.48 6.40
C ALA A 183 -5.74 -13.70 7.73
N GLN A 184 -4.66 -14.47 7.72
CA GLN A 184 -3.83 -14.68 8.91
C GLN A 184 -2.88 -13.49 9.09
N LEU A 185 -2.95 -12.82 10.24
CA LEU A 185 -2.00 -11.78 10.62
C LEU A 185 -0.82 -12.46 11.29
N TYR A 186 0.32 -12.57 10.58
CA TYR A 186 1.55 -13.04 11.20
C TYR A 186 2.11 -11.95 12.12
N GLY A 187 1.93 -12.13 13.43
CA GLY A 187 2.63 -11.40 14.48
C GLY A 187 3.74 -12.28 15.05
N GLY A 188 4.99 -11.95 14.74
CA GLY A 188 6.13 -12.48 15.49
C GLY A 188 6.28 -11.69 16.79
N TRP A 189 6.22 -12.39 17.93
CA TRP A 189 6.51 -11.85 19.26
C TRP A 189 8.01 -11.63 19.45
#